data_AF-A0A3N5IM27-F1
#
_entry.id   AF-A0A3N5IM27-F1
#
_cell.length_a   1.000
_cell.length_b   1.000
_cell.length_c   1.000
_cell.angle_alpha   90.00
_cell.angle_beta   90.00
_cell.angle_gamma   90.00
#
_symmetry.space_group_name_H-M   'P 1'
#
loop_
_entity.id
_entity.type
_entity.pdbx_description
1 polymer ?
#
loop_
_entity_poly.entity_id
_entity_poly.type
_entity_poly.pdbx_seq_one_letter_code
_entity_poly.pdbx_strand_id
1 'polypeptide(L)'
;MAQKFGNGRWVQEGFLDNRVDGTIVGQIVFAVVGPVDVYLRGNFKPDIAGQVIQFRNRRFEDEDLAGQVIGDMENPQIGDVNLISFDPHPNLAPHPYIEWFSARKNHYRIELEPADAWIVPVSELGAIDRVSRTIRETLAGRVTERPAQEPTDWV
;
A
#
# COMPACT_ATOMS: atom_id res chain seq x y z
N MET A 1 5.35 -10.41 -19.84
CA MET A 1 5.63 -11.36 -18.75
C MET A 1 5.94 -10.54 -17.51
N ALA A 2 4.97 -10.31 -16.63
CA ALA A 2 5.19 -9.57 -15.39
C ALA A 2 4.27 -10.14 -14.31
N GLN A 3 4.71 -11.26 -13.74
CA GLN A 3 4.05 -11.90 -12.65
C GLN A 3 4.86 -11.62 -11.37
N LYS A 4 4.95 -10.35 -10.94
CA LYS A 4 5.41 -10.02 -9.57
C LYS A 4 4.23 -10.22 -8.60
N PHE A 5 3.66 -11.44 -8.56
CA PHE A 5 2.70 -11.81 -7.52
C PHE A 5 3.48 -12.21 -6.26
N GLY A 6 3.11 -11.66 -5.09
CA GLY A 6 3.55 -12.20 -3.80
C GLY A 6 4.65 -11.43 -3.04
N ASN A 7 4.70 -10.10 -3.14
CA ASN A 7 5.65 -9.29 -2.33
C ASN A 7 5.31 -9.27 -0.83
N GLY A 8 4.13 -9.79 -0.42
CA GLY A 8 3.67 -9.74 0.96
C GLY A 8 4.66 -10.32 1.98
N ARG A 9 5.42 -11.37 1.63
CA ARG A 9 6.41 -11.97 2.55
C ARG A 9 7.58 -11.05 2.92
N TRP A 10 7.90 -10.06 2.09
CA TRP A 10 8.95 -9.07 2.39
C TRP A 10 8.39 -7.79 3.04
N VAL A 11 7.10 -7.76 3.33
CA VAL A 11 6.49 -6.68 4.11
C VAL A 11 6.63 -7.02 5.58
N GLN A 12 7.19 -6.11 6.37
CA GLN A 12 7.35 -6.28 7.80
C GLN A 12 6.12 -5.75 8.55
N GLU A 13 5.83 -4.46 8.36
CA GLU A 13 4.75 -3.75 9.04
C GLU A 13 4.40 -2.46 8.31
N GLY A 14 3.29 -1.84 8.69
CA GLY A 14 2.89 -0.56 8.15
C GLY A 14 1.55 -0.06 8.67
N PHE A 15 1.15 1.08 8.16
CA PHE A 15 -0.19 1.63 8.36
C PHE A 15 -0.70 2.28 7.08
N LEU A 16 -2.02 2.35 6.94
CA LEU A 16 -2.70 3.06 5.87
C LEU A 16 -3.86 3.87 6.47
N ASP A 17 -3.98 5.13 6.07
CA ASP A 17 -4.96 6.11 6.53
C ASP A 17 -5.85 6.56 5.37
N ASN A 18 -7.12 6.14 5.42
CA ASN A 18 -8.17 6.50 4.45
C ASN A 18 -9.22 7.47 5.04
N ARG A 19 -8.88 8.27 6.06
CA ARG A 19 -9.82 9.24 6.64
C ARG A 19 -10.15 10.41 5.72
N VAL A 20 -9.36 10.63 4.67
CA VAL A 20 -9.66 11.62 3.63
C VAL A 20 -10.22 10.88 2.42
N ASP A 21 -11.48 11.15 2.10
CA ASP A 21 -12.16 10.49 0.99
C ASP A 21 -11.40 10.64 -0.34
N GLY A 22 -11.33 9.55 -1.08
CA GLY A 22 -10.65 9.46 -2.37
C GLY A 22 -9.13 9.30 -2.28
N THR A 23 -8.56 9.26 -1.08
CA THR A 23 -7.10 9.10 -0.89
C THR A 23 -6.74 8.20 0.28
N ILE A 24 -5.67 7.43 0.07
CA ILE A 24 -5.04 6.62 1.10
C ILE A 24 -3.59 7.03 1.17
N VAL A 25 -3.12 7.32 2.38
CA VAL A 25 -1.69 7.55 2.63
C VAL A 25 -1.19 6.62 3.69
N GLY A 26 0.11 6.34 3.72
CA GLY A 26 0.67 5.54 4.78
C GLY A 26 2.13 5.25 4.59
N GLN A 27 2.67 4.40 5.44
CA GLN A 27 4.06 3.96 5.34
C GLN A 27 4.11 2.46 5.52
N ILE A 28 4.87 1.80 4.67
CA ILE A 28 5.06 0.34 4.69
C ILE A 28 6.55 0.06 4.74
N VAL A 29 6.97 -0.79 5.66
CA VAL A 29 8.37 -1.22 5.80
C VAL A 29 8.56 -2.52 5.03
N PHE A 30 9.48 -2.51 4.07
CA PHE A 30 9.87 -3.68 3.29
C PHE A 30 11.29 -4.14 3.65
N ALA A 31 11.56 -5.44 3.54
CA ALA A 31 12.91 -6.01 3.68
C ALA A 31 13.88 -5.31 2.71
N VAL A 32 15.09 -5.01 3.18
CA VAL A 32 16.20 -4.34 2.46
C VAL A 32 15.92 -2.89 2.03
N VAL A 33 14.70 -2.56 1.57
CA VAL A 33 14.30 -1.21 1.12
C VAL A 33 14.04 -0.28 2.31
N GLY A 34 13.52 -0.80 3.41
CA GLY A 34 13.13 -0.02 4.58
C GLY A 34 11.74 0.64 4.42
N PRO A 35 11.48 1.76 5.13
CA PRO A 35 10.20 2.45 5.08
C PRO A 35 9.96 3.11 3.73
N VAL A 36 8.79 2.88 3.18
CA VAL A 36 8.31 3.45 1.91
C VAL A 36 7.02 4.19 2.16
N ASP A 37 6.99 5.48 1.82
CA ASP A 37 5.79 6.29 1.87
C ASP A 37 4.85 5.93 0.72
N VAL A 38 3.56 5.89 1.02
CA VAL A 38 2.48 5.47 0.13
C VAL A 38 1.48 6.61 -0.03
N TYR A 39 1.11 6.92 -1.27
CA TYR A 39 0.01 7.81 -1.61
C TYR A 39 -0.79 7.21 -2.77
N LEU A 40 -2.01 6.77 -2.49
CA LEU A 40 -2.89 6.11 -3.47
C LEU A 40 -4.19 6.89 -3.65
N ARG A 41 -4.67 6.93 -4.90
CA ARG A 41 -6.01 7.42 -5.23
C ARG A 41 -7.03 6.28 -5.08
N GLY A 42 -8.13 6.56 -4.42
CA GLY A 42 -9.18 5.59 -4.11
C GLY A 42 -9.40 5.46 -2.60
N ASN A 43 -10.23 4.48 -2.22
CA ASN A 43 -10.64 4.23 -0.84
C ASN A 43 -10.51 2.75 -0.50
N PHE A 44 -10.49 2.46 0.80
CA PHE A 44 -10.76 1.10 1.26
C PHE A 44 -12.19 0.67 0.90
N LYS A 45 -12.44 -0.64 0.96
CA LYS A 45 -13.79 -1.21 0.83
C LYS A 45 -14.67 -0.86 2.04
N PRO A 46 -16.01 -0.98 1.91
CA PRO A 46 -16.96 -0.49 2.91
C PRO A 46 -16.78 -1.06 4.32
N ASP A 47 -16.19 -2.24 4.47
CA ASP A 47 -15.92 -2.89 5.75
C ASP A 47 -14.96 -2.08 6.64
N ILE A 48 -14.07 -1.29 6.03
CA ILE A 48 -13.08 -0.48 6.75
C ILE A 48 -12.95 0.96 6.18
N ALA A 49 -13.88 1.40 5.34
CA ALA A 49 -13.83 2.73 4.71
C ALA A 49 -13.75 3.86 5.74
N GLY A 50 -12.94 4.89 5.45
CA GLY A 50 -12.76 6.04 6.34
C GLY A 50 -11.91 5.75 7.59
N GLN A 51 -11.34 4.55 7.72
CA GLN A 51 -10.55 4.16 8.88
C GLN A 51 -9.04 4.37 8.67
N VAL A 52 -8.30 4.16 9.75
CA VAL A 52 -6.86 3.92 9.73
C VAL A 52 -6.65 2.46 10.09
N ILE A 53 -5.87 1.74 9.28
CA ILE A 53 -5.44 0.39 9.60
C ILE A 53 -3.94 0.37 9.90
N GLN A 54 -3.54 -0.51 10.79
CA GLN A 54 -2.16 -0.93 11.01
C GLN A 54 -2.04 -2.41 10.73
N PHE A 55 -0.84 -2.83 10.37
CA PHE A 55 -0.54 -4.23 10.20
C PHE A 55 0.90 -4.56 10.52
N ARG A 56 1.12 -5.81 10.91
CA ARG A 56 2.43 -6.41 11.13
C ARG A 56 2.40 -7.85 10.65
N ASN A 57 3.21 -8.15 9.64
CA ASN A 57 3.24 -9.46 9.01
C ASN A 57 4.09 -10.43 9.84
N ARG A 58 3.46 -11.47 10.42
CA ARG A 58 4.20 -12.50 11.17
C ARG A 58 5.01 -13.44 10.28
N ARG A 59 4.70 -13.50 8.99
CA ARG A 59 5.41 -14.30 7.97
C ARG A 59 6.47 -13.48 7.23
N PHE A 60 6.96 -12.41 7.87
CA PHE A 60 8.02 -11.59 7.32
C PHE A 60 9.32 -12.40 7.16
N GLU A 61 9.90 -12.35 5.97
CA GLU A 61 11.18 -12.96 5.62
C GLU A 61 12.19 -11.85 5.31
N ASP A 62 13.20 -11.70 6.16
CA ASP A 62 14.32 -10.78 5.93
C ASP A 62 15.45 -11.55 5.22
N GLU A 63 15.39 -11.59 3.89
CA GLU A 63 16.34 -12.33 3.06
C GLU A 63 16.97 -11.42 2.00
N ASP A 64 18.24 -11.65 1.69
CA ASP A 64 18.97 -10.90 0.64
C ASP A 64 18.28 -10.96 -0.73
N LEU A 65 17.51 -12.02 -0.99
CA LEU A 65 16.70 -12.17 -2.20
C LEU A 65 15.69 -11.03 -2.37
N ALA A 66 15.20 -10.44 -1.28
CA ALA A 66 14.31 -9.28 -1.34
C ALA A 66 14.97 -8.13 -2.11
N GLY A 67 16.26 -7.85 -1.86
CA GLY A 67 17.00 -6.80 -2.56
C GLY A 67 17.07 -7.01 -4.08
N GLN A 68 17.06 -8.25 -4.54
CA GLN A 68 17.08 -8.56 -5.97
C GLN A 68 15.72 -8.36 -6.65
N VAL A 69 14.62 -8.55 -5.92
CA VAL A 69 13.27 -8.57 -6.50
C VAL A 69 12.52 -7.26 -6.29
N ILE A 70 12.71 -6.61 -5.14
CA ILE A 70 12.05 -5.35 -4.75
C ILE A 70 13.03 -4.20 -4.55
N GLY A 71 14.34 -4.38 -4.75
CA GLY A 71 15.32 -3.30 -4.61
C GLY A 71 15.13 -2.14 -5.61
N ASP A 72 14.47 -2.39 -6.74
CA ASP A 72 14.13 -1.39 -7.76
C ASP A 72 12.70 -0.82 -7.59
N MET A 73 12.03 -1.13 -6.47
CA MET A 73 10.69 -0.64 -6.16
C MET A 73 10.63 0.89 -6.16
N GLU A 74 9.57 1.46 -6.74
CA GLU A 74 9.33 2.90 -6.66
C GLU A 74 9.23 3.37 -5.20
N ASN A 75 10.02 4.37 -4.83
CA ASN A 75 9.96 5.00 -3.52
C ASN A 75 9.95 6.54 -3.71
N PRO A 76 8.85 7.24 -3.37
CA PRO A 76 7.62 6.74 -2.74
C PRO A 76 6.72 5.93 -3.69
N GLN A 77 5.81 5.17 -3.12
CA GLN A 77 4.74 4.46 -3.84
C GLN A 77 3.57 5.41 -4.10
N ILE A 78 3.45 5.89 -5.34
CA ILE A 78 2.33 6.72 -5.80
C ILE A 78 1.50 5.91 -6.79
N GLY A 79 0.18 5.89 -6.65
CA GLY A 79 -0.64 4.98 -7.45
C GLY A 79 -2.15 5.06 -7.28
N ASP A 80 -2.83 3.98 -7.69
CA ASP A 80 -4.27 3.79 -7.64
C ASP A 80 -4.61 2.54 -6.82
N VAL A 81 -5.58 2.64 -5.93
CA VAL A 81 -6.11 1.52 -5.15
C VAL A 81 -6.82 0.54 -6.08
N ASN A 82 -6.55 -0.76 -5.92
CA ASN A 82 -7.35 -1.80 -6.57
C ASN A 82 -8.36 -2.41 -5.58
N LEU A 83 -7.86 -2.95 -4.47
CA LEU A 83 -8.66 -3.59 -3.44
C LEU A 83 -7.94 -3.52 -2.08
N ILE A 84 -8.57 -2.86 -1.11
CA ILE A 84 -8.10 -2.89 0.29
C ILE A 84 -9.29 -3.18 1.20
N SER A 85 -9.26 -4.32 1.89
CA SER A 85 -10.38 -4.84 2.68
C SER A 85 -9.89 -5.89 3.68
N PHE A 86 -10.62 -6.10 4.77
CA PHE A 86 -10.48 -7.23 5.69
C PHE A 86 -11.46 -8.37 5.36
N ASP A 87 -12.38 -8.17 4.43
CA ASP A 87 -13.29 -9.20 3.92
C ASP A 87 -13.37 -9.14 2.37
N PRO A 88 -12.27 -9.50 1.67
CA PRO A 88 -12.10 -9.21 0.25
C PRO A 88 -13.01 -10.03 -0.67
N HIS A 89 -13.53 -11.18 -0.21
CA HIS A 89 -14.33 -12.06 -1.05
C HIS A 89 -15.29 -12.94 -0.22
N PRO A 90 -16.58 -13.03 -0.60
CA PRO A 90 -17.61 -13.72 0.19
C PRO A 90 -17.40 -15.25 0.30
N ASN A 91 -16.63 -15.84 -0.62
CA ASN A 91 -16.32 -17.29 -0.61
C ASN A 91 -14.96 -17.62 0.03
N LEU A 92 -14.25 -16.62 0.58
CA LEU A 92 -13.00 -16.83 1.30
C LEU A 92 -13.22 -16.50 2.78
N ALA A 93 -12.37 -17.03 3.65
CA ALA A 93 -12.33 -16.55 5.02
C ALA A 93 -11.90 -15.07 5.03
N PRO A 94 -12.54 -14.20 5.83
CA PRO A 94 -12.12 -12.81 5.98
C PRO A 94 -10.65 -12.72 6.37
N HIS A 95 -9.88 -11.94 5.63
CA HIS A 95 -8.47 -11.69 5.88
C HIS A 95 -8.06 -10.34 5.28
N PRO A 96 -7.05 -9.66 5.85
CA PRO A 96 -6.54 -8.42 5.30
C PRO A 96 -5.90 -8.63 3.93
N TYR A 97 -6.39 -7.87 2.97
CA TYR A 97 -5.94 -7.86 1.59
C TYR A 97 -5.67 -6.41 1.18
N ILE A 98 -4.46 -6.12 0.71
CA ILE A 98 -4.04 -4.77 0.30
C ILE A 98 -3.45 -4.87 -1.10
N GLU A 99 -4.05 -4.18 -2.06
CA GLU A 99 -3.68 -4.28 -3.47
C GLU A 99 -3.81 -2.93 -4.18
N TRP A 100 -2.77 -2.58 -4.94
CA TRP A 100 -2.69 -1.31 -5.66
C TRP A 100 -1.82 -1.44 -6.92
N PHE A 101 -1.96 -0.45 -7.80
CA PHE A 101 -1.06 -0.25 -8.93
C PHE A 101 -0.24 1.02 -8.73
N SER A 102 1.06 0.99 -8.98
CA SER A 102 1.87 2.20 -9.02
C SER A 102 1.52 3.07 -10.24
N ALA A 103 2.05 4.30 -10.27
CA ALA A 103 1.95 5.20 -11.41
C ALA A 103 2.52 4.58 -12.70
N ARG A 104 3.53 3.70 -12.58
CA ARG A 104 4.12 2.93 -13.70
C ARG A 104 3.37 1.64 -14.01
N LYS A 105 2.21 1.42 -13.38
CA LYS A 105 1.36 0.22 -13.53
C LYS A 105 2.01 -1.07 -13.04
N ASN A 106 3.02 -0.98 -12.17
CA ASN A 106 3.47 -2.12 -11.40
C ASN A 106 2.37 -2.52 -10.41
N HIS A 107 2.10 -3.82 -10.31
CA HIS A 107 1.04 -4.37 -9.47
C HIS A 107 1.62 -4.88 -8.15
N TYR A 108 1.03 -4.48 -7.03
CA TYR A 108 1.44 -4.88 -5.70
C TYR A 108 0.26 -5.47 -4.94
N ARG A 109 0.56 -6.55 -4.20
CA ARG A 109 -0.41 -7.26 -3.38
C ARG A 109 0.23 -7.75 -2.09
N ILE A 110 -0.50 -7.55 -1.00
CA ILE A 110 -0.17 -8.03 0.35
C ILE A 110 -1.41 -8.75 0.87
N GLU A 111 -1.21 -10.01 1.25
CA GLU A 111 -2.22 -10.83 1.94
C GLU A 111 -1.66 -11.14 3.32
N LEU A 112 -2.44 -10.87 4.37
CA LEU A 112 -2.03 -11.06 5.75
C LEU A 112 -2.96 -12.04 6.46
N GLU A 113 -2.48 -12.60 7.56
CA GLU A 113 -3.35 -13.38 8.45
C GLU A 113 -4.38 -12.46 9.14
N PRO A 114 -5.57 -12.97 9.53
CA PRO A 114 -6.64 -12.14 10.09
C PRO A 114 -6.24 -11.28 11.30
N ALA A 115 -5.30 -11.77 12.12
CA ALA A 115 -4.82 -11.06 13.31
C ALA A 115 -3.63 -10.13 13.04
N ASP A 116 -3.12 -10.09 11.81
CA ASP A 116 -1.94 -9.30 11.43
C ASP A 116 -2.29 -7.90 10.94
N ALA A 117 -3.59 -7.55 10.83
CA ALA A 117 -4.03 -6.19 10.62
C ALA A 117 -5.23 -5.83 11.48
N TRP A 118 -5.31 -4.58 11.90
CA TRP A 118 -6.38 -4.08 12.76
C TRP A 118 -6.69 -2.62 12.44
N ILE A 119 -7.92 -2.19 12.74
CA ILE A 119 -8.27 -0.77 12.75
C ILE A 119 -7.62 -0.13 13.97
N VAL A 120 -6.93 0.98 13.77
CA VAL A 120 -6.22 1.69 14.85
C VAL A 120 -7.23 2.41 15.74
N PRO A 121 -7.19 2.20 17.07
CA PRO A 121 -8.02 2.95 18.00
C PRO A 121 -7.70 4.45 17.96
N VAL A 122 -8.72 5.30 18.18
CA VAL A 122 -8.57 6.77 18.14
C VAL A 122 -7.49 7.27 19.12
N SER A 123 -7.32 6.61 20.27
CA SER A 123 -6.30 6.92 21.28
C SER A 123 -4.86 6.76 20.80
N GLU A 124 -4.63 5.98 19.74
CA GLU A 124 -3.30 5.60 19.24
C GLU A 124 -2.93 6.32 17.93
N LEU A 125 -3.80 7.18 17.41
CA LEU A 125 -3.61 7.87 16.13
C LEU A 125 -2.55 8.97 16.16
N GLY A 126 -2.11 9.44 17.33
CA GLY A 126 -1.30 10.67 17.43
C GLY A 126 0.01 10.67 16.63
N ALA A 127 0.70 9.52 16.53
CA ALA A 127 1.89 9.40 15.69
C ALA A 127 1.53 9.28 14.20
N ILE A 128 0.52 8.47 13.88
CA ILE A 128 0.04 8.25 12.51
C ILE A 128 -0.47 9.54 11.88
N ASP A 129 -1.17 10.38 12.65
CA ASP A 129 -1.70 11.66 12.19
C ASP A 129 -0.61 12.58 11.65
N ARG A 130 0.52 12.64 12.34
CA ARG A 130 1.66 13.46 11.92
C ARG A 130 2.25 12.95 10.62
N VAL A 131 2.53 11.65 10.55
CA VAL A 131 3.13 11.03 9.35
C VAL A 131 2.18 11.15 8.16
N SER A 132 0.90 10.85 8.35
CA SER A 132 -0.12 10.92 7.29
C SER A 132 -0.31 12.34 6.76
N ARG A 133 -0.22 13.36 7.62
CA ARG A 133 -0.26 14.76 7.19
C ARG A 133 0.97 15.11 6.36
N THR A 134 2.17 14.78 6.83
CA THR A 134 3.43 15.03 6.11
C THR A 134 3.42 14.38 4.73
N ILE A 135 2.98 13.12 4.63
CA ILE A 135 2.89 12.41 3.35
C ILE A 135 1.92 13.11 2.40
N ARG A 136 0.73 13.50 2.89
CA ARG A 136 -0.26 14.22 2.06
C ARG A 136 0.31 15.52 1.53
N GLU A 137 0.90 16.34 2.40
CA GLU A 137 1.47 17.63 2.04
C GLU A 137 2.62 17.49 1.04
N THR A 138 3.47 16.48 1.22
CA THR A 138 4.68 16.27 0.40
C THR A 138 4.39 15.64 -0.95
N LEU A 139 3.41 14.72 -1.02
CA LEU A 139 3.17 13.89 -2.22
C LEU A 139 1.95 14.31 -3.04
N ALA A 140 1.04 15.14 -2.52
CA ALA A 140 -0.17 15.54 -3.26
C ALA A 140 0.12 16.15 -4.64
N GLY A 141 1.20 16.94 -4.79
CA GLY A 141 1.56 17.55 -6.06
C GLY A 141 2.12 16.58 -7.11
N ARG A 142 2.62 15.41 -6.69
CA ARG A 142 3.23 14.40 -7.58
C ARG A 142 2.21 13.47 -8.24
N VAL A 143 0.97 13.46 -7.74
CA VAL A 143 -0.14 12.62 -8.22
C VAL A 143 -0.74 13.18 -9.53
N THR A 144 -0.56 14.47 -9.77
CA THR A 144 -1.03 15.19 -10.97
C THR A 144 -0.13 15.06 -12.19
N GLU A 145 1.13 14.65 -12.01
CA GLU A 145 2.05 14.43 -13.12
C GLU A 145 1.78 13.07 -13.76
N ARG A 146 0.76 13.02 -14.62
CA ARG A 146 0.58 11.91 -15.56
C ARG A 146 1.83 11.86 -16.44
N PRO A 147 2.54 10.73 -16.58
CA PRO A 147 3.60 10.63 -17.57
C PRO A 147 2.98 10.96 -18.93
N ALA A 148 3.60 11.89 -19.66
CA ALA A 148 3.19 12.21 -21.02
C ALA A 148 3.11 10.89 -21.79
N GLN A 149 1.92 10.63 -22.34
CA GLN A 149 1.67 9.46 -23.18
C GLN A 149 2.57 9.63 -24.41
N GLU A 150 3.67 8.88 -24.50
CA GLU A 150 4.42 8.82 -25.75
C GLU A 150 3.47 8.31 -26.83
N PRO A 151 3.32 9.03 -27.97
CA PRO A 151 2.46 8.60 -29.04
C PRO A 151 3.01 7.26 -29.56
N THR A 152 2.21 6.20 -29.42
CA THR A 152 2.54 4.90 -29.97
C THR A 152 2.33 4.98 -31.48
N ASP A 153 3.42 5.22 -32.21
CA ASP A 153 3.45 5.01 -33.66
C ASP A 153 3.33 3.50 -33.92
N TRP A 154 2.11 3.05 -34.23
CA TRP A 154 1.90 1.74 -34.81
C TRP A 154 2.09 1.84 -36.33
N VAL A 155 3.13 1.18 -36.83
CA VAL A 155 3.35 0.84 -38.25
C VAL A 155 2.57 -0.42 -38.60
#